data_AF-A0A227J5S2-F1
#
_entry.id   AF-A0A227J5S2-F1
#
_cell.length_a   1.000
_cell.length_b   1.000
_cell.length_c   1.000
_cell.angle_alpha   90.00
_cell.angle_beta   90.00
_cell.angle_gamma   90.00
#
_symmetry.space_group_name_H-M   'P 1'
#
loop_
_entity.id
_entity.type
_entity.pdbx_description
1 polymer ?
#
loop_
_entity_poly.entity_id
_entity_poly.type
_entity_poly.pdbx_seq_one_letter_code
_entity_poly.pdbx_strand_id
1 'polypeptide(L)'
;NFAPSKIADPAFLRRLGYKIEFKPLSLTDYQALWMSLAKDYQMTLVPEFFETLSQLHRDNDVAYFPCLPKDLLGISRDILVFEGKEKIVSSDILTRAWGLYFTVDE
;
A
#
# COMPACT_ATOMS: atom_id res chain seq x y z
N ASN A 1 25.42 -4.26 -4.59
CA ASN A 1 25.77 -5.23 -3.53
C ASN A 1 26.18 -4.53 -2.23
N PHE A 2 25.19 -4.08 -1.47
CA PHE A 2 25.36 -3.77 -0.04
C PHE A 2 24.15 -4.32 0.71
N ALA A 3 24.41 -5.13 1.73
CA ALA A 3 23.36 -5.64 2.61
C ALA A 3 22.81 -4.50 3.49
N PRO A 4 21.48 -4.34 3.60
CA PRO A 4 20.84 -3.25 4.37
C PRO A 4 21.05 -3.35 5.90
N SER A 5 21.71 -4.40 6.39
CA SER A 5 21.89 -4.70 7.81
C SER A 5 22.92 -3.82 8.53
N LYS A 6 23.59 -2.87 7.86
CA LYS A 6 24.67 -2.05 8.44
C LYS A 6 24.48 -0.52 8.35
N ILE A 7 23.36 -0.03 7.82
CA ILE A 7 23.11 1.42 7.66
C ILE A 7 22.25 1.98 8.80
N ALA A 8 22.37 1.43 10.01
CA ALA A 8 21.78 2.04 11.19
C ALA A 8 22.92 2.46 12.13
N ASP A 9 23.61 3.54 11.75
CA ASP A 9 24.55 4.20 12.66
C ASP A 9 23.80 4.62 13.94
N PRO A 10 24.31 4.32 15.15
CA PRO A 10 23.62 4.66 16.40
C PRO A 10 23.38 6.16 16.60
N ALA A 11 24.11 7.05 15.91
CA ALA A 11 23.83 8.48 15.89
C ALA A 11 22.61 8.85 15.03
N PHE A 12 22.29 8.05 13.98
CA PHE A 12 21.09 8.24 13.15
C PHE A 12 19.82 7.93 13.95
N LEU A 13 19.84 6.87 14.76
CA LEU A 13 18.72 6.48 15.63
C LEU A 13 18.41 7.49 16.75
N ARG A 14 19.41 8.29 17.18
CA ARG A 14 19.24 9.36 18.19
C ARG A 14 18.56 10.60 17.63
N ARG A 15 18.44 10.73 16.30
CA ARG A 15 17.84 11.90 15.63
C ARG A 15 16.40 11.67 15.14
N LEU A 16 15.88 10.47 15.29
CA LEU A 16 14.45 10.15 15.12
C LEU A 16 13.71 10.52 16.41
N GLY A 17 13.16 11.74 16.46
CA GLY A 17 12.49 12.29 17.64
C GLY A 17 11.25 11.52 18.13
N TYR A 18 10.70 10.61 17.32
CA TYR A 18 9.54 9.81 17.68
C TYR A 18 9.64 8.40 17.09
N LYS A 19 9.58 7.37 17.95
CA LYS A 19 9.41 5.96 17.56
C LYS A 19 7.92 5.60 17.68
N ILE A 20 7.11 6.02 16.72
CA ILE A 20 5.74 5.52 16.63
C ILE A 20 5.81 4.17 15.93
N GLU A 21 5.57 3.11 16.68
CA GLU A 21 5.42 1.77 16.12
C GLU A 21 4.10 1.72 15.34
N PHE A 22 4.19 1.55 14.03
CA PHE A 22 3.02 1.32 13.19
C PHE A 22 2.57 -0.13 13.36
N LYS A 23 1.54 -0.34 14.17
CA LYS A 23 0.91 -1.65 14.32
C LYS A 23 -0.04 -1.92 13.14
N PRO A 24 -0.20 -3.19 12.74
CA PRO A 24 -1.26 -3.57 11.81
C PRO A 24 -2.63 -3.11 12.31
N LEU A 25 -3.45 -2.61 11.41
CA LEU A 25 -4.82 -2.22 11.70
C LEU A 25 -5.71 -3.45 11.82
N SER A 26 -6.86 -3.28 12.50
CA SER A 26 -7.96 -4.24 12.35
C SER A 26 -8.47 -4.22 10.90
N LEU A 27 -9.04 -5.33 10.42
CA LEU A 27 -9.58 -5.38 9.06
C LEU A 27 -10.61 -4.28 8.82
N THR A 28 -11.47 -3.99 9.81
CA THR A 28 -12.50 -2.96 9.72
C THR A 28 -11.91 -1.56 9.56
N ASP A 29 -10.92 -1.21 10.38
CA ASP A 29 -10.25 0.10 10.29
C ASP A 29 -9.47 0.24 8.99
N TYR A 30 -8.86 -0.86 8.55
CA TYR A 30 -8.13 -0.92 7.29
C TYR A 30 -9.06 -0.66 6.10
N GLN A 31 -10.21 -1.33 6.04
CA GLN A 31 -11.22 -1.11 4.99
C GLN A 31 -11.79 0.31 5.03
N ALA A 32 -12.06 0.85 6.22
CA ALA A 32 -12.53 2.23 6.38
C ALA A 32 -11.50 3.25 5.84
N LEU A 33 -10.21 3.01 6.08
CA LEU A 33 -9.12 3.83 5.56
C LEU A 33 -9.06 3.80 4.02
N TRP A 34 -9.20 2.62 3.40
CA TRP A 34 -9.30 2.49 1.95
C TRP A 34 -10.46 3.31 1.37
N MET A 35 -11.65 3.19 1.96
CA MET A 35 -12.84 3.93 1.51
C MET A 35 -12.66 5.44 1.66
N SER A 36 -12.06 5.91 2.76
CA SER A 36 -11.78 7.34 2.97
C SER A 36 -10.81 7.88 1.93
N LEU A 37 -9.69 7.18 1.69
CA LEU A 37 -8.67 7.62 0.74
C LEU A 37 -9.18 7.56 -0.71
N ALA A 38 -9.94 6.54 -1.08
CA ALA A 38 -10.56 6.44 -2.40
C ALA A 38 -11.49 7.64 -2.66
N LYS A 39 -12.29 8.03 -1.66
CA LYS A 39 -13.12 9.24 -1.72
C LYS A 39 -12.28 10.51 -1.88
N ASP A 40 -11.22 10.67 -1.09
CA ASP A 40 -10.34 11.84 -1.15
C ASP A 40 -9.63 11.97 -2.51
N TYR A 41 -9.28 10.84 -3.14
CA TYR A 41 -8.66 10.78 -4.45
C TYR A 41 -9.65 10.77 -5.62
N GLN A 42 -10.96 10.79 -5.33
CA GLN A 42 -12.03 10.69 -6.32
C GLN A 42 -11.88 9.45 -7.21
N MET A 43 -11.59 8.32 -6.56
CA MET A 43 -11.45 7.02 -7.20
C MET A 43 -12.58 6.10 -6.77
N THR A 44 -13.03 5.26 -7.69
CA THR A 44 -14.02 4.23 -7.43
C THR A 44 -13.34 2.89 -7.27
N LEU A 45 -13.67 2.16 -6.20
CA LEU A 45 -13.22 0.78 -6.00
C LEU A 45 -14.28 -0.17 -6.55
N VAL A 46 -13.87 -1.20 -7.30
CA VAL A 46 -14.81 -2.22 -7.80
C VAL A 46 -15.40 -3.05 -6.64
N PRO A 47 -16.56 -3.71 -6.82
CA PRO A 47 -17.17 -4.52 -5.77
C PRO A 47 -16.23 -5.61 -5.21
N GLU A 48 -15.46 -6.25 -6.09
CA GLU A 48 -14.52 -7.34 -5.76
C GLU A 48 -13.20 -6.85 -5.12
N PHE A 49 -13.05 -5.53 -4.91
CA PHE A 49 -11.79 -4.91 -4.51
C PHE A 49 -11.26 -5.48 -3.19
N PHE A 50 -12.10 -5.54 -2.16
CA PHE A 50 -11.68 -6.01 -0.84
C PHE A 50 -11.41 -7.51 -0.81
N GLU A 51 -12.10 -8.30 -1.63
CA GLU A 51 -11.79 -9.73 -1.79
C GLU A 51 -10.40 -9.90 -2.41
N THR A 52 -10.12 -9.20 -3.51
CA THR A 52 -8.81 -9.21 -4.17
C THR A 52 -7.70 -8.76 -3.21
N LEU A 53 -7.92 -7.65 -2.49
CA LEU A 53 -6.98 -7.12 -1.51
C LEU A 53 -6.71 -8.14 -0.39
N SER A 54 -7.74 -8.78 0.15
CA SER A 54 -7.59 -9.80 1.18
C SER A 54 -6.78 -11.00 0.69
N GLN A 55 -6.97 -11.39 -0.58
CA GLN A 55 -6.22 -12.47 -1.20
C GLN A 55 -4.74 -12.10 -1.33
N LEU A 56 -4.42 -10.89 -1.80
CA LEU A 56 -3.04 -10.40 -1.90
C LEU A 56 -2.32 -10.38 -0.56
N HIS A 57 -2.99 -9.92 0.51
CA HIS A 57 -2.43 -9.96 1.86
C HIS A 57 -2.13 -11.38 2.33
N ARG A 58 -3.05 -12.32 2.10
CA ARG A 58 -2.87 -13.73 2.48
C ARG A 58 -1.75 -14.40 1.70
N ASP A 59 -1.70 -14.20 0.38
CA ASP A 59 -0.73 -14.87 -0.49
C ASP A 59 0.71 -14.39 -0.25
N ASN A 60 0.87 -13.16 0.24
CA ASN A 60 2.19 -12.55 0.49
C ASN A 60 2.56 -12.48 1.99
N ASP A 61 1.71 -12.98 2.89
CA ASP A 61 1.87 -12.88 4.36
C ASP A 61 2.15 -11.44 4.86
N VAL A 62 1.44 -10.47 4.27
CA VAL A 62 1.60 -9.05 4.59
C VAL A 62 0.51 -8.60 5.56
N ALA A 63 0.90 -8.01 6.69
CA ALA A 63 -0.06 -7.45 7.65
C ALA A 63 -0.74 -6.17 7.12
N TYR A 64 -1.88 -5.79 7.73
CA TYR A 64 -2.66 -4.59 7.35
C TYR A 64 -2.00 -3.28 7.81
N PHE A 65 -0.84 -2.95 7.24
CA PHE A 65 -0.13 -1.73 7.59
C PHE A 65 -0.85 -0.48 7.08
N PRO A 66 -0.96 0.58 7.90
CA PRO A 66 -1.73 1.79 7.57
C PRO A 66 -1.14 2.61 6.42
N CYS A 67 0.12 2.39 6.01
CA CYS A 67 0.72 3.06 4.85
C CYS A 67 0.23 2.49 3.52
N LEU A 68 -0.05 1.18 3.46
CA LEU A 68 -0.37 0.47 2.21
C LEU A 68 -1.55 1.07 1.44
N PRO A 69 -2.69 1.44 2.06
CA PRO A 69 -3.83 1.98 1.31
C PRO A 69 -3.47 3.24 0.52
N LYS A 70 -2.72 4.14 1.16
CA LYS A 70 -2.30 5.40 0.53
C LYS A 70 -1.33 5.13 -0.62
N ASP A 71 -0.32 4.31 -0.37
CA ASP A 71 0.73 4.04 -1.35
C ASP A 71 0.18 3.30 -2.57
N LEU A 72 -0.63 2.25 -2.34
CA LEU A 72 -1.23 1.44 -3.40
C LEU A 72 -2.27 2.23 -4.20
N LEU A 73 -3.09 3.09 -3.57
CA LEU A 73 -3.98 3.99 -4.32
C LEU A 73 -3.20 5.02 -5.13
N GLY A 74 -2.08 5.52 -4.60
CA GLY A 74 -1.17 6.41 -5.33
C GLY A 74 -0.66 5.76 -6.60
N ILE A 75 -0.10 4.55 -6.50
CA ILE A 75 0.37 3.79 -7.66
C ILE A 75 -0.78 3.47 -8.62
N SER A 76 -1.94 3.03 -8.10
CA SER A 76 -3.13 2.74 -8.91
C SER A 76 -3.57 3.95 -9.72
N ARG A 77 -3.59 5.13 -9.09
CA ARG A 77 -3.91 6.41 -9.77
C ARG A 77 -2.91 6.70 -10.88
N ASP A 78 -1.62 6.55 -10.61
CA ASP A 78 -0.58 6.88 -11.57
C ASP A 78 -0.64 5.93 -12.79
N ILE A 79 -0.95 4.64 -12.59
CA ILE A 79 -1.24 3.69 -13.69
C ILE A 79 -2.44 4.17 -14.51
N LEU A 80 -3.56 4.50 -13.87
CA LEU A 80 -4.79 4.90 -14.55
C LEU A 80 -4.62 6.20 -15.35
N VAL A 81 -3.90 7.18 -14.78
CA VAL A 81 -3.58 8.45 -15.46
C VAL A 81 -2.68 8.20 -16.66
N PHE A 82 -1.64 7.37 -16.51
CA PHE A 82 -0.74 7.03 -17.60
C PHE A 82 -1.46 6.32 -18.76
N GLU A 83 -2.39 5.42 -18.45
CA GLU A 83 -3.17 4.67 -19.44
C GLU A 83 -4.38 5.45 -20.00
N GLY A 84 -4.64 6.66 -19.51
CA GLY A 84 -5.79 7.47 -19.92
C GLY A 84 -7.15 6.84 -19.57
N LYS A 85 -7.20 6.01 -18.52
CA LYS A 85 -8.40 5.30 -18.08
C LYS A 85 -9.20 6.10 -17.05
N GLU A 86 -10.45 5.70 -16.85
CA GLU A 86 -11.27 6.22 -15.76
C GLU A 86 -10.64 5.90 -14.40
N LYS A 87 -10.94 6.71 -13.37
CA LYS A 87 -10.42 6.55 -12.00
C LYS A 87 -11.07 5.38 -11.24
N ILE A 88 -11.18 4.23 -11.89
CA ILE A 88 -11.76 3.01 -11.35
C ILE A 88 -10.63 2.03 -11.07
N VAL A 89 -10.44 1.68 -9.79
CA VAL A 89 -9.44 0.70 -9.36
C VAL A 89 -10.04 -0.70 -9.48
N SER A 90 -9.74 -1.37 -10.58
CA SER A 90 -10.08 -2.78 -10.79
C SER A 90 -9.12 -3.71 -10.05
N SER A 91 -9.48 -4.99 -9.95
CA SER A 91 -8.62 -6.03 -9.37
C SER A 91 -7.27 -6.16 -10.10
N ASP A 92 -7.24 -5.97 -11.42
CA ASP A 92 -6.00 -5.94 -12.22
C ASP A 92 -5.09 -4.78 -11.81
N ILE A 93 -5.65 -3.57 -11.72
CA ILE A 93 -4.89 -2.38 -11.32
C ILE A 93 -4.36 -2.52 -9.90
N LEU A 94 -5.17 -3.04 -8.97
CA LEU A 94 -4.73 -3.32 -7.60
C LEU A 94 -3.58 -4.33 -7.57
N THR A 95 -3.69 -5.43 -8.32
CA THR A 95 -2.65 -6.47 -8.38
C THR A 95 -1.35 -5.92 -8.96
N ARG A 96 -1.43 -5.09 -10.00
CA ARG A 96 -0.27 -4.41 -10.58
C ARG A 96 0.35 -3.41 -9.60
N ALA A 97 -0.48 -2.60 -8.92
CA ALA A 97 0.00 -1.67 -7.91
C ALA A 97 0.70 -2.40 -6.75
N TRP A 98 0.15 -3.54 -6.33
CA TRP A 98 0.76 -4.41 -5.33
C TRP A 98 2.13 -4.92 -5.77
N GLY A 99 2.21 -5.49 -6.98
CA GLY A 99 3.46 -5.96 -7.55
C GLY A 99 4.52 -4.87 -7.69
N LEU A 100 4.12 -3.64 -8.05
CA LEU A 100 5.01 -2.48 -8.13
C LEU A 100 5.47 -1.98 -6.76
N TYR A 101 4.62 -2.06 -5.72
CA TYR A 101 4.99 -1.63 -4.37
C TYR A 101 5.93 -2.61 -3.68
N PHE A 102 5.65 -3.91 -3.82
CA PHE A 102 6.43 -4.98 -3.21
C PHE A 102 7.49 -5.57 -4.17
N THR A 103 7.89 -4.85 -5.22
CA THR A 103 8.93 -5.32 -6.14
C THR A 103 10.13 -5.84 -5.37
N VAL A 104 10.43 -7.11 -5.58
CA VAL A 104 11.65 -7.75 -5.11
C VAL A 104 12.75 -7.26 -6.05
N ASP A 105 13.79 -6.60 -5.54
CA ASP A 105 15.06 -6.46 -6.27
C ASP A 105 15.52 -7.89 -6.65
N GLU A 106 15.63 -8.18 -7.94
CA GLU A 106 16.35 -9.36 -8.46
C GLU A 106 17.85 -9.28 -8.12
#